data_AF-A0AAV5TRQ4-F1
#
_entry.id   AF-A0AAV5TRQ4-F1
#
_cell.length_a   1.000
_cell.length_b   1.000
_cell.length_c   1.000
_cell.angle_alpha   90.00
_cell.angle_beta   90.00
_cell.angle_gamma   90.00
#
_symmetry.space_group_name_H-M   'P 1'
#
loop_
_entity.id
_entity.type
_entity.pdbx_description
1 polymer ?
#
loop_
_entity_poly.entity_id
_entity_poly.type
_entity_poly.pdbx_seq_one_letter_code
_entity_poly.pdbx_strand_id
1 'polypeptide(L)'
;LIEPINRGYVNQLSLNVKHIAISNPEKLLYDLSSLVRSMEINQHPVDGINTSNYLFGLTDVDWQKIILELFSRKLDKLQIENTAYPAYMPKQTIDKLPTLGKHIWFEATCNAYAEGFYEDNNDHIVKCE
;
A
#
# COMPACT_ATOMS: atom_id res chain seq x y z
N LEU A 1 -6.38 17.39 1.74
CA LEU A 1 -5.96 16.36 2.73
C LEU A 1 -4.61 16.65 3.39
N ILE A 2 -3.61 17.15 2.65
CA ILE A 2 -2.21 17.28 3.11
C ILE A 2 -2.01 18.28 4.26
N GLU A 3 -2.58 19.49 4.17
CA GLU A 3 -2.30 20.58 5.12
C GLU A 3 -2.69 20.25 6.58
N PRO A 4 -3.87 19.65 6.87
CA PRO A 4 -4.21 19.24 8.23
C PRO A 4 -3.30 18.15 8.80
N ILE A 5 -2.90 17.17 7.96
CA ILE A 5 -2.00 16.07 8.37
C ILE A 5 -0.64 16.63 8.79
N ASN A 6 -0.11 17.54 7.97
CA ASN A 6 1.19 18.15 8.22
C ASN A 6 1.19 19.04 9.48
N ARG A 7 0.17 19.89 9.67
CA ARG A 7 0.08 20.77 10.85
C ARG A 7 -0.23 20.02 12.13
N GLY A 8 -0.95 18.90 12.03
CA GLY A 8 -1.34 18.08 13.18
C GLY A 8 -0.26 17.11 13.67
N TYR A 9 0.92 17.07 13.03
CA TYR A 9 1.97 16.08 13.30
C TYR A 9 1.45 14.63 13.28
N VAL A 10 0.51 14.36 12.37
CA VAL A 10 -0.12 13.06 12.25
C VAL A 10 0.93 12.05 11.78
N ASN A 11 1.13 10.99 12.56
CA ASN A 11 2.09 9.93 12.24
C ASN A 11 1.42 8.67 11.67
N GLN A 12 0.10 8.55 11.83
CA GLN A 12 -0.68 7.42 11.34
C GLN A 12 -1.91 7.90 10.59
N LEU A 13 -2.17 7.32 9.43
CA LEU A 13 -3.31 7.64 8.57
C LEU A 13 -4.00 6.36 8.13
N SER A 14 -5.31 6.28 8.32
CA SER A 14 -6.13 5.21 7.73
C SER A 14 -7.05 5.79 6.65
N LEU A 15 -7.02 5.20 5.46
CA LEU A 15 -7.80 5.59 4.30
C LEU A 15 -8.82 4.51 4.00
N ASN A 16 -10.10 4.82 4.20
CA ASN A 16 -11.20 3.94 3.83
C ASN A 16 -11.82 4.45 2.52
N VAL A 17 -11.67 3.69 1.44
CA VAL A 17 -11.91 4.19 0.08
C VAL A 17 -12.79 3.22 -0.72
N LYS A 18 -13.70 3.78 -1.51
CA LYS A 18 -14.47 3.04 -2.53
C LYS A 18 -14.03 3.53 -3.91
N HIS A 19 -14.54 4.70 -4.31
CA HIS A 19 -14.23 5.33 -5.59
C HIS A 19 -13.26 6.50 -5.40
N ILE A 20 -12.14 6.49 -6.13
CA ILE A 20 -11.15 7.57 -6.14
C ILE A 20 -11.32 8.39 -7.42
N ALA A 21 -11.77 9.64 -7.29
CA ALA A 21 -11.98 10.56 -8.42
C ALA A 21 -10.84 11.57 -8.62
N ILE A 22 -9.72 11.42 -7.90
CA ILE A 22 -8.58 12.31 -8.05
C ILE A 22 -7.85 12.02 -9.36
N SER A 23 -7.37 13.07 -10.04
CA SER A 23 -6.70 12.94 -11.34
C SER A 23 -5.37 12.20 -11.28
N ASN A 24 -4.70 12.21 -10.13
CA ASN A 24 -3.43 11.52 -9.93
C ASN A 24 -3.39 10.85 -8.55
N PRO A 25 -3.97 9.63 -8.43
CA PRO A 25 -4.01 8.88 -7.17
C PRO A 25 -2.61 8.51 -6.67
N GLU A 26 -1.70 8.17 -7.58
CA GLU A 26 -0.31 7.83 -7.27
C GLU A 26 0.40 8.98 -6.55
N LYS A 27 0.31 10.21 -7.08
CA LYS A 27 0.89 11.39 -6.45
C LYS A 27 0.33 11.60 -5.04
N LEU A 28 -0.95 11.37 -4.83
CA LEU A 28 -1.54 11.49 -3.49
C LEU A 28 -0.91 10.50 -2.51
N LEU A 29 -0.72 9.24 -2.91
CA LEU A 29 -0.05 8.24 -2.06
C LEU A 29 1.40 8.66 -1.71
N TYR A 30 2.14 9.20 -2.68
CA TYR A 30 3.47 9.76 -2.46
C TYR A 30 3.48 10.96 -1.52
N ASP A 31 2.54 11.90 -1.69
CA ASP A 31 2.43 13.05 -0.80
C ASP A 31 2.11 12.61 0.64
N LEU A 32 1.25 11.61 0.82
CA LEU A 32 0.86 11.10 2.15
C LEU A 32 1.99 10.33 2.83
N SER A 33 2.67 9.43 2.12
CA SER A 33 3.83 8.69 2.63
C SER A 33 5.03 9.57 2.98
N SER A 34 5.10 10.79 2.47
CA SER A 34 6.08 11.80 2.93
C SER A 34 5.71 12.45 4.27
N LEU A 35 4.45 12.36 4.71
CA LEU A 35 3.96 13.03 5.92
C LEU A 35 3.85 12.08 7.12
N VAL A 36 3.46 10.83 6.88
CA VAL A 36 3.14 9.87 7.95
C VAL A 36 4.16 8.75 8.05
N ARG A 37 4.24 8.10 9.21
CA ARG A 37 5.06 6.90 9.43
C ARG A 37 4.26 5.61 9.24
N SER A 38 2.94 5.68 9.40
CA SER A 38 2.04 4.54 9.22
C SER A 38 0.86 4.91 8.33
N MET A 39 0.56 4.05 7.37
CA MET A 39 -0.57 4.21 6.47
C MET A 39 -1.32 2.88 6.33
N GLU A 40 -2.63 2.95 6.46
CA GLU A 40 -3.56 1.85 6.21
C GLU A 40 -4.48 2.24 5.07
N ILE A 41 -4.69 1.33 4.11
CA ILE A 41 -5.59 1.53 2.98
C ILE A 41 -6.58 0.38 2.97
N ASN A 42 -7.86 0.70 3.18
CA ASN A 42 -8.96 -0.24 3.07
C ASN A 42 -9.78 0.08 1.83
N GLN A 43 -9.68 -0.78 0.81
CA GLN A 43 -10.33 -0.65 -0.49
C GLN A 43 -11.61 -1.49 -0.54
N HIS A 44 -12.74 -0.82 -0.68
CA HIS A 44 -14.05 -1.44 -0.90
C HIS A 44 -14.27 -1.82 -2.36
N PRO A 45 -15.10 -2.82 -2.66
CA PRO A 45 -15.53 -3.11 -4.03
C PRO A 45 -16.23 -1.90 -4.65
N VAL A 46 -15.94 -1.64 -5.91
CA VAL A 46 -16.48 -0.58 -6.75
C VAL A 46 -17.35 -1.20 -7.84
N ASP A 47 -18.58 -0.68 -7.95
CA ASP A 47 -19.54 -1.14 -8.96
C ASP A 47 -19.01 -0.86 -10.38
N GLY A 48 -19.02 -1.89 -11.23
CA GLY A 48 -18.55 -1.81 -12.62
C GLY A 48 -17.05 -2.08 -12.83
N ILE A 49 -16.27 -2.28 -11.77
CA ILE A 49 -14.87 -2.70 -11.87
C ILE A 49 -14.80 -4.24 -11.91
N ASN A 50 -14.48 -4.79 -13.09
CA ASN A 50 -14.41 -6.23 -13.36
C ASN A 50 -12.97 -6.74 -13.50
N THR A 51 -12.04 -6.22 -12.70
CA THR A 51 -10.63 -6.61 -12.69
C THR A 51 -10.19 -6.91 -11.27
N SER A 52 -9.26 -7.86 -11.07
CA SER A 52 -8.69 -8.19 -9.76
C SER A 52 -7.45 -7.36 -9.43
N ASN A 53 -7.00 -6.52 -10.36
CA ASN A 53 -5.78 -5.70 -10.30
C ASN A 53 -6.14 -4.21 -10.15
N TYR A 54 -7.09 -3.92 -9.26
CA TYR A 54 -7.53 -2.57 -8.91
C TYR A 54 -7.17 -2.22 -7.47
N LEU A 55 -6.56 -1.05 -7.24
CA LEU A 55 -6.35 -0.50 -5.92
C LEU A 55 -6.31 1.02 -6.00
N PHE A 56 -7.02 1.72 -5.11
CA PHE A 56 -6.92 3.18 -4.95
C PHE A 56 -7.14 3.98 -6.25
N GLY A 57 -8.04 3.52 -7.13
CA GLY A 57 -8.32 4.16 -8.42
C GLY A 57 -7.30 3.87 -9.52
N LEU A 58 -6.35 2.97 -9.29
CA LEU A 58 -5.33 2.59 -10.27
C LEU A 58 -5.55 1.14 -10.73
N THR A 59 -5.35 0.91 -12.02
CA THR A 59 -5.34 -0.41 -12.68
C THR A 59 -4.12 -0.51 -13.58
N ASP A 60 -3.54 -1.71 -13.70
CA ASP A 60 -2.42 -2.01 -14.60
C ASP A 60 -1.18 -1.11 -14.41
N VAL A 61 -0.93 -0.71 -13.16
CA VAL A 61 0.24 0.06 -12.74
C VAL A 61 1.31 -0.84 -12.11
N ASP A 62 2.54 -0.36 -12.09
CA ASP A 62 3.65 -1.02 -11.40
C ASP A 62 3.56 -0.79 -9.89
N TRP A 63 2.75 -1.60 -9.21
CA TRP A 63 2.60 -1.54 -7.75
C TRP A 63 3.90 -1.83 -7.01
N GLN A 64 4.82 -2.59 -7.60
CA GLN A 64 6.14 -2.77 -7.02
C GLN A 64 6.85 -1.44 -6.89
N LYS A 65 6.93 -0.67 -7.98
CA LYS A 65 7.56 0.64 -8.00
C LYS A 65 6.88 1.60 -7.02
N ILE A 66 5.55 1.62 -7.00
CA ILE A 66 4.77 2.49 -6.10
C ILE A 66 5.11 2.17 -4.64
N ILE A 67 5.03 0.90 -4.22
CA ILE A 67 5.23 0.51 -2.83
C ILE A 67 6.68 0.79 -2.37
N LEU A 68 7.67 0.47 -3.22
CA LEU A 68 9.07 0.81 -2.92
C LEU A 68 9.26 2.33 -2.76
N GLU A 69 8.59 3.13 -3.59
CA GLU A 69 8.61 4.60 -3.51
C GLU A 69 7.86 5.14 -2.29
N LEU A 70 6.83 4.46 -1.78
CA LEU A 70 6.20 4.83 -0.51
C LEU A 70 7.17 4.65 0.67
N PHE A 71 7.88 3.52 0.70
CA PHE A 71 8.84 3.22 1.78
C PHE A 71 10.16 3.99 1.67
N SER A 72 10.55 4.45 0.49
CA SER A 72 11.71 5.35 0.30
C SER A 72 11.52 6.72 0.98
N ARG A 73 10.28 7.04 1.36
CA ARG A 73 9.87 8.28 2.03
C ARG A 73 9.85 8.09 3.56
N LYS A 74 8.94 8.81 4.24
CA LYS A 74 8.81 8.79 5.71
C LYS A 74 8.08 7.55 6.22
N LEU A 75 7.37 6.83 5.35
CA LEU A 75 6.55 5.69 5.71
C LEU A 75 7.39 4.50 6.19
N ASP A 76 7.07 3.98 7.37
CA ASP A 76 7.69 2.80 7.98
C ASP A 76 6.71 1.61 8.00
N LYS A 77 5.40 1.89 7.95
CA LYS A 77 4.33 0.90 8.08
C LYS A 77 3.29 1.09 6.99
N LEU A 78 2.96 0.02 6.26
CA LEU A 78 1.90 0.02 5.25
C LEU A 78 1.03 -1.22 5.41
N GLN A 79 -0.26 -1.01 5.61
CA GLN A 79 -1.28 -2.06 5.58
C GLN A 79 -2.24 -1.81 4.42
N ILE A 80 -2.53 -2.84 3.62
CA ILE A 80 -3.50 -2.75 2.51
C ILE A 80 -4.53 -3.86 2.66
N GLU A 81 -5.80 -3.50 2.88
CA GLU A 81 -6.93 -4.41 2.83
C GLU A 81 -7.66 -4.25 1.50
N ASN A 82 -7.63 -5.29 0.67
CA ASN A 82 -8.17 -5.24 -0.69
C ASN A 82 -8.74 -6.59 -1.15
N THR A 83 -9.66 -7.13 -0.36
CA THR A 83 -10.25 -8.47 -0.57
C THR A 83 -11.01 -8.62 -1.88
N ALA A 84 -11.59 -7.53 -2.40
CA ALA A 84 -12.29 -7.54 -3.68
C ALA A 84 -11.33 -7.67 -4.89
N TYR A 85 -10.08 -7.22 -4.74
CA TYR A 85 -9.13 -7.09 -5.84
C TYR A 85 -7.73 -7.57 -5.43
N PRO A 86 -7.52 -8.88 -5.18
CA PRO A 86 -6.28 -9.36 -4.55
C PRO A 86 -5.08 -9.50 -5.51
N ALA A 87 -5.24 -9.26 -6.81
CA ALA A 87 -4.21 -9.54 -7.83
C ALA A 87 -3.38 -8.31 -8.25
N TYR A 88 -3.49 -7.19 -7.52
CA TYR A 88 -2.74 -5.97 -7.80
C TYR A 88 -1.23 -6.08 -7.53
N MET A 89 -0.79 -7.08 -6.75
CA MET A 89 0.59 -7.18 -6.31
C MET A 89 1.31 -8.42 -6.86
N PRO A 90 2.37 -8.25 -7.67
CA PRO A 90 3.18 -9.38 -8.11
C PRO A 90 4.13 -9.83 -7.01
N LYS A 91 4.39 -11.15 -6.96
CA LYS A 91 5.27 -11.82 -5.98
C LYS A 91 6.64 -11.14 -5.83
N GLN A 92 7.24 -10.70 -6.94
CA GLN A 92 8.55 -10.06 -6.96
C GLN A 92 8.61 -8.77 -6.11
N THR A 93 7.47 -8.15 -5.83
CA THR A 93 7.40 -6.99 -4.94
C THR A 93 7.73 -7.37 -3.51
N ILE A 94 7.08 -8.43 -3.04
CA ILE A 94 7.18 -8.93 -1.66
C ILE A 94 8.62 -9.35 -1.39
N ASP A 95 9.24 -10.08 -2.32
CA ASP A 95 10.62 -10.54 -2.23
C ASP A 95 11.66 -9.39 -2.18
N LYS A 96 11.32 -8.18 -2.67
CA LYS A 96 12.24 -7.02 -2.69
C LYS A 96 12.16 -6.15 -1.44
N LEU A 97 11.04 -6.18 -0.71
CA LEU A 97 10.83 -5.30 0.44
C LEU A 97 11.91 -5.42 1.52
N PRO A 98 12.41 -6.63 1.89
CA PRO A 98 13.51 -6.76 2.86
C PRO A 98 14.82 -6.12 2.40
N THR A 99 15.03 -5.90 1.09
CA THR A 99 16.29 -5.35 0.55
C THR A 99 16.43 -3.83 0.68
N LEU A 100 15.39 -3.13 1.17
CA LEU A 100 15.38 -1.67 1.29
C LEU A 100 16.33 -1.11 2.37
N GLY A 101 16.89 -1.95 3.24
CA GLY A 101 17.83 -1.53 4.29
C GLY A 101 17.21 -0.59 5.34
N LYS A 102 15.88 -0.60 5.45
CA LYS A 102 15.08 0.22 6.37
C LYS A 102 14.08 -0.69 7.07
N HIS A 103 13.98 -0.61 8.39
CA HIS A 103 12.96 -1.34 9.15
C HIS A 103 11.56 -0.96 8.67
N ILE A 104 10.86 -1.91 8.06
CA ILE A 104 9.51 -1.72 7.52
C ILE A 104 8.55 -2.81 8.00
N TRP A 105 7.29 -2.42 8.18
CA TRP A 105 6.20 -3.36 8.35
C TRP A 105 5.25 -3.22 7.15
N PHE A 106 5.03 -4.33 6.46
CA PHE A 106 4.18 -4.42 5.29
C PHE A 106 3.20 -5.57 5.44
N GLU A 107 1.92 -5.27 5.38
CA GLU A 107 0.84 -6.25 5.36
C GLU A 107 -0.12 -5.92 4.23
N ALA A 108 -0.51 -6.92 3.44
CA ALA A 108 -1.38 -6.69 2.31
C ALA A 108 -2.32 -7.88 2.06
N THR A 109 -3.57 -7.60 1.70
CA THR A 109 -4.38 -8.60 1.03
C THR A 109 -3.78 -8.87 -0.34
N CYS A 110 -3.34 -10.09 -0.64
CA CYS A 110 -2.78 -10.40 -1.96
C CYS A 110 -2.90 -11.88 -2.30
N ASN A 111 -2.99 -12.23 -3.58
CA ASN A 111 -3.04 -13.62 -4.03
C ASN A 111 -1.72 -14.09 -4.68
N ALA A 112 -0.62 -13.39 -4.42
CA ALA A 112 0.69 -13.73 -4.98
C ALA A 112 1.23 -15.08 -4.46
N TYR A 113 0.74 -15.54 -3.31
CA TYR A 113 1.06 -16.84 -2.71
C TYR A 113 -0.24 -17.60 -2.43
N ALA A 114 -0.33 -18.86 -2.86
CA ALA A 114 -1.54 -19.66 -2.73
C ALA A 114 -1.91 -20.02 -1.28
N GLU A 115 -0.92 -20.07 -0.39
CA GLU A 115 -1.07 -20.46 1.03
C GLU A 115 -0.80 -19.27 1.98
N GLY A 116 -0.79 -18.05 1.46
CA GLY A 116 -0.31 -16.86 2.16
C GLY A 116 1.22 -16.80 2.26
N PHE A 117 1.73 -15.69 2.76
CA PHE A 117 3.17 -15.43 2.94
C PHE A 117 3.42 -14.66 4.22
N TYR A 118 4.45 -15.07 4.96
CA TYR A 118 4.96 -14.38 6.13
C TYR A 118 6.48 -14.48 6.15
N GLU A 119 7.15 -13.34 6.22
CA GLU A 119 8.59 -13.23 6.48
C GLU A 119 8.83 -12.22 7.60
N ASP A 120 9.66 -12.62 8.56
CA ASP A 120 10.19 -11.76 9.63
C ASP A 120 11.72 -11.87 9.59
N ASN A 121 12.38 -10.79 9.14
CA ASN A 121 13.82 -10.76 8.93
C ASN A 121 14.38 -9.37 9.27
N ASN A 122 15.29 -9.27 10.24
CA ASN A 122 15.92 -8.00 10.64
C ASN A 122 14.91 -6.86 10.94
N ASP A 123 13.83 -7.18 11.66
CA ASP A 123 12.70 -6.29 11.97
C ASP A 123 11.92 -5.80 10.73
N HIS A 124 12.08 -6.48 9.60
CA HIS A 124 11.15 -6.38 8.47
C HIS A 124 10.07 -7.44 8.63
N ILE A 125 8.81 -7.01 8.73
CA ILE A 125 7.68 -7.93 8.74
C ILE A 125 6.93 -7.75 7.43
N VAL A 126 6.85 -8.80 6.63
CA VAL A 126 6.17 -8.82 5.34
C VAL A 126 5.12 -9.92 5.37
N LYS A 127 3.86 -9.55 5.18
CA LYS A 127 2.72 -10.46 5.25
C LYS A 127 1.79 -10.28 4.05
N CYS A 128 1.39 -11.39 3.43
CA CYS A 128 0.35 -11.41 2.40
C CYS A 128 -0.65 -12.54 2.67
N GLU A 129 -1.93 -12.20 2.82
CA GLU A 129 -3.04 -13.11 3.13
C GLU A 129 -4.32 -12.79 2.33
#